data_AF-W4M674-F1
#
_entry.id   AF-W4M674-F1
#
_cell.length_a   1.000
_cell.length_b   1.000
_cell.length_c   1.000
_cell.angle_alpha   90.00
_cell.angle_beta   90.00
_cell.angle_gamma   90.00
#
_symmetry.space_group_name_H-M   'P 1'
#
loop_
_entity.id
_entity.type
_entity.pdbx_description
1 polymer ?
#
loop_
_entity_poly.entity_id
_entity_poly.type
_entity_poly.pdbx_seq_one_letter_code
_entity_poly.pdbx_strand_id
1 'polypeptide(L)'
;MPVLAHMGRRILHTGPLGSASVLKVVTNYLATANLLTLCEALVTSKVAGMDLNTTYEAIRISSGNSFVHETESQVILNGSRDINFTMDLVYKDIRLFSEVAKRGNLQLELAPMMVEIIEDGQKRFGPREHSPNIIKRLEEAAGVDILAPGFPPEMVDDEPEVPGDEVNVKGRDDAR
;
A
#
# COMPACT_ATOMS: atom_id res chain seq x y z
N MET A 1 7.08 8.63 -26.69
CA MET A 1 7.27 9.18 -25.32
C MET A 1 6.60 10.53 -25.01
N PRO A 2 6.11 11.39 -25.94
CA PRO A 2 5.70 12.75 -25.54
C PRO A 2 4.45 12.79 -24.65
N VAL A 3 3.42 11.97 -24.88
CA VAL A 3 2.18 12.07 -24.08
C VAL A 3 2.34 11.56 -22.65
N LEU A 4 2.99 10.40 -22.46
CA LEU A 4 3.20 9.82 -21.13
C LEU A 4 4.04 10.71 -20.21
N ALA A 5 4.98 11.49 -20.77
CA ALA A 5 5.78 12.47 -20.03
C ALA A 5 4.95 13.62 -19.43
N HIS A 6 3.70 13.82 -19.87
CA HIS A 6 2.80 14.80 -19.27
C HIS A 6 1.87 14.18 -18.21
N MET A 7 1.89 12.85 -18.05
CA MET A 7 0.97 12.13 -17.15
C MET A 7 1.63 11.56 -15.90
N GLY A 8 2.96 11.43 -15.88
CA GLY A 8 3.68 10.91 -14.73
C GLY A 8 5.17 11.24 -14.77
N ARG A 9 5.78 11.40 -13.60
CA ARG A 9 7.18 11.85 -13.45
C ARG A 9 8.23 10.79 -13.83
N ARG A 10 7.88 9.51 -13.67
CA ARG A 10 8.80 8.38 -13.88
C ARG A 10 8.16 7.37 -14.81
N ILE A 11 8.76 7.16 -15.97
CA ILE A 11 8.24 6.24 -16.99
C ILE A 11 9.14 5.02 -17.06
N LEU A 12 8.57 3.83 -16.82
CA LEU A 12 9.31 2.58 -16.85
C LEU A 12 8.86 1.73 -18.05
N HIS A 13 9.77 1.43 -18.97
CA HIS A 13 9.50 0.50 -20.05
C HIS A 13 9.56 -0.95 -19.56
N THR A 14 8.41 -1.60 -19.36
CA THR A 14 8.33 -2.91 -18.66
C THR A 14 8.58 -4.13 -19.54
N GLY A 15 8.68 -3.98 -20.87
CA GLY A 15 8.91 -5.08 -21.82
C GLY A 15 7.67 -5.40 -22.67
N PRO A 16 7.45 -6.68 -23.06
CA PRO A 16 6.35 -7.07 -23.95
C PRO A 16 4.96 -6.70 -23.43
N LEU A 17 3.96 -6.75 -24.33
CA LEU A 17 2.57 -6.50 -24.00
C LEU A 17 2.12 -7.31 -22.76
N GLY A 18 1.47 -6.63 -21.81
CA GLY A 18 0.98 -7.22 -20.57
C GLY A 18 1.97 -7.21 -19.40
N SER A 19 3.27 -6.97 -19.63
CA SER A 19 4.28 -6.88 -18.57
C SER A 19 3.98 -5.81 -17.51
N ALA A 20 3.49 -4.64 -17.93
CA ALA A 20 3.10 -3.56 -17.01
C ALA A 20 1.95 -3.96 -16.09
N SER A 21 0.95 -4.67 -16.61
CA SER A 21 -0.20 -5.14 -15.80
C SER A 21 0.22 -6.15 -14.75
N VAL A 22 1.15 -7.05 -15.09
CA VAL A 22 1.74 -7.98 -14.13
C VAL A 22 2.53 -7.23 -13.06
N LEU A 23 3.40 -6.29 -13.47
CA LEU A 23 4.20 -5.52 -12.51
C LEU A 23 3.33 -4.70 -11.56
N LYS A 24 2.23 -4.12 -12.06
CA LYS A 24 1.25 -3.38 -11.26
C LYS A 24 0.66 -4.22 -10.13
N VAL A 25 0.27 -5.46 -10.39
CA VAL A 25 -0.32 -6.31 -9.33
C VAL A 25 0.74 -6.78 -8.34
N VAL A 26 2.01 -6.89 -8.76
CA VAL A 26 3.14 -7.14 -7.84
C VAL A 26 3.33 -5.96 -6.88
N THR A 27 3.35 -4.72 -7.38
CA THR A 27 3.51 -3.55 -6.52
C THR A 27 2.31 -3.36 -5.57
N ASN A 28 1.09 -3.62 -6.04
CA ASN A 28 -0.11 -3.52 -5.20
C ASN A 28 -0.20 -4.64 -4.16
N TYR A 29 0.31 -5.84 -4.47
CA TYR A 29 0.46 -6.91 -3.48
C TYR A 29 1.41 -6.48 -2.35
N LEU A 30 2.58 -5.90 -2.68
CA LEU A 30 3.52 -5.39 -1.68
C LEU A 30 2.90 -4.25 -0.86
N ALA A 31 2.19 -3.31 -1.51
CA ALA A 31 1.51 -2.23 -0.81
C ALA A 31 0.46 -2.76 0.18
N THR A 32 -0.32 -3.76 -0.22
CA THR A 32 -1.29 -4.42 0.66
C THR A 32 -0.61 -5.10 1.84
N ALA A 33 0.46 -5.86 1.59
CA ALA A 33 1.21 -6.55 2.64
C ALA A 33 1.72 -5.56 3.70
N ASN A 34 2.28 -4.44 3.24
CA ASN A 34 2.75 -3.37 4.11
C ASN A 34 1.58 -2.75 4.89
N LEU A 35 0.46 -2.44 4.24
CA LEU A 35 -0.70 -1.86 4.94
C LEU A 35 -1.19 -2.77 6.06
N LEU A 36 -1.37 -4.06 5.79
CA LEU A 36 -1.88 -5.01 6.77
C LEU A 36 -0.92 -5.22 7.94
N THR A 37 0.37 -5.37 7.66
CA THR A 37 1.39 -5.51 8.71
C THR A 37 1.58 -4.23 9.51
N LEU A 38 1.42 -3.05 8.90
CA LEU A 38 1.41 -1.77 9.61
C LEU A 38 0.20 -1.63 10.53
N CYS A 39 -0.98 -2.10 10.12
CA CYS A 39 -2.16 -2.15 10.99
C CYS A 39 -1.86 -2.98 12.25
N GLU A 40 -1.28 -4.17 12.10
CA GLU A 40 -0.89 -5.03 13.23
C GLU A 40 0.19 -4.37 14.10
N ALA A 41 1.22 -3.78 13.49
CA ALA A 41 2.31 -3.13 14.21
C ALA A 41 1.85 -1.92 15.02
N LEU A 42 1.03 -1.04 14.44
CA LEU A 42 0.52 0.16 15.11
C LEU A 42 -0.41 -0.20 16.27
N VAL A 43 -1.34 -1.14 16.06
CA VAL A 43 -2.24 -1.60 17.13
C VAL A 43 -1.46 -2.28 18.25
N THR A 44 -0.52 -3.15 17.91
CA THR A 44 0.34 -3.83 18.89
C THR A 44 1.17 -2.84 19.69
N SER A 45 1.73 -1.82 19.03
CA SER A 45 2.50 -0.77 19.69
C SER A 45 1.63 0.03 20.67
N LYS A 46 0.40 0.40 20.26
CA LYS A 46 -0.57 1.07 21.14
C LYS A 46 -0.90 0.22 22.36
N VAL A 47 -1.20 -1.06 22.17
CA VAL A 47 -1.53 -2.01 23.26
C VAL A 47 -0.34 -2.22 24.19
N ALA A 48 0.88 -2.20 23.66
CA ALA A 48 2.12 -2.26 24.44
C ALA A 48 2.43 -0.95 25.20
N GLY A 49 1.61 0.10 25.07
CA GLY A 49 1.79 1.38 25.76
C GLY A 49 2.79 2.31 25.09
N MET A 50 3.15 2.08 23.82
CA MET A 50 4.04 2.96 23.07
C MET A 50 3.33 4.23 22.63
N ASP A 51 4.09 5.33 22.60
CA ASP A 51 3.68 6.57 21.94
C ASP A 51 3.67 6.36 20.41
N LEU A 52 2.57 6.74 19.76
CA LEU A 52 2.36 6.46 18.34
C LEU A 52 3.16 7.40 17.42
N ASN A 53 3.45 8.63 17.83
CA ASN A 53 4.37 9.51 17.09
C ASN A 53 5.79 8.93 17.09
N THR A 54 6.25 8.48 18.25
CA THR A 54 7.54 7.79 18.40
C THR A 54 7.57 6.48 17.61
N THR A 55 6.48 5.71 17.64
CA THR A 55 6.34 4.46 16.87
C THR A 55 6.46 4.72 15.37
N TYR A 56 5.76 5.74 14.85
CA TYR A 56 5.85 6.14 13.45
C TYR A 56 7.29 6.47 13.06
N GLU A 57 7.94 7.38 13.80
CA GLU A 57 9.32 7.76 13.49
C GLU A 57 10.29 6.58 13.58
N ALA A 58 10.12 5.68 14.56
CA ALA A 58 10.95 4.50 14.72
C ALA A 58 10.84 3.53 13.52
N ILE A 59 9.64 3.34 12.97
CA ILE A 59 9.45 2.52 11.77
C ILE A 59 10.06 3.23 10.55
N ARG A 60 9.78 4.53 10.37
CA ARG A 60 10.24 5.34 9.24
C ARG A 60 11.76 5.35 9.07
N ILE A 61 12.53 5.40 10.16
CA ILE A 61 14.01 5.44 10.10
C ILE A 61 14.67 4.05 10.14
N SER A 62 13.89 2.97 10.14
CA SER A 62 14.38 1.61 10.31
C SER A 62 14.15 0.75 9.06
N SER A 63 14.64 -0.49 9.08
CA SER A 63 14.45 -1.46 7.99
C SER A 63 12.99 -1.88 7.78
N GLY A 64 12.11 -1.55 8.75
CA GLY A 64 10.67 -1.76 8.63
C GLY A 64 9.95 -0.68 7.80
N ASN A 65 10.66 0.36 7.35
CA ASN A 65 10.05 1.43 6.58
C ASN A 65 9.55 0.95 5.21
N SER A 66 8.50 1.60 4.72
CA SER A 66 7.98 1.43 3.36
C SER A 66 7.29 2.71 2.90
N PHE A 67 7.09 2.86 1.58
CA PHE A 67 6.26 3.94 1.05
C PHE A 67 4.91 4.01 1.76
N VAL A 68 4.27 2.85 1.98
CA VAL A 68 2.96 2.75 2.64
C VAL A 68 2.99 3.20 4.10
N HIS A 69 4.12 3.07 4.77
CA HIS A 69 4.29 3.63 6.11
C HIS A 69 4.34 5.15 6.05
N GLU A 70 5.14 5.69 5.14
CA GLU A 70 5.25 7.13 4.94
C GLU A 70 3.97 7.77 4.38
N THR A 71 3.03 7.01 3.82
CA THR A 71 1.74 7.53 3.34
C THR A 71 0.56 7.08 4.22
N GLU A 72 0.14 5.83 4.15
CA GLU A 72 -1.10 5.34 4.77
C GLU A 72 -1.05 5.36 6.30
N SER A 73 0.11 5.16 6.94
CA SER A 73 0.19 5.26 8.40
C SER A 73 -0.10 6.69 8.88
N GLN A 74 0.23 7.72 8.10
CA GLN A 74 -0.07 9.10 8.47
C GLN A 74 -1.58 9.35 8.52
N VAL A 75 -2.31 9.00 7.46
CA VAL A 75 -3.77 9.17 7.42
C VAL A 75 -4.51 8.23 8.37
N ILE A 76 -3.93 7.07 8.70
CA ILE A 76 -4.41 6.21 9.80
C ILE A 76 -4.31 6.95 11.14
N LEU A 77 -3.13 7.48 11.46
CA LEU A 77 -2.85 8.18 12.73
C LEU A 77 -3.62 9.50 12.83
N ASN A 78 -3.90 10.16 11.71
CA ASN A 78 -4.80 11.31 11.67
C ASN A 78 -6.27 10.91 11.93
N GLY A 79 -6.69 9.76 11.39
CA GLY A 79 -8.05 9.24 11.47
C GLY A 79 -8.90 9.50 10.22
N SER A 80 -8.46 10.36 9.30
CA SER A 80 -9.13 10.56 8.00
C SER A 80 -9.18 9.28 7.17
N ARG A 81 -8.07 8.51 7.18
CA ARG A 81 -7.89 7.23 6.48
C ARG A 81 -8.21 7.29 4.99
N ASP A 82 -8.17 8.49 4.40
CA ASP A 82 -8.42 8.70 2.99
C ASP A 82 -7.12 8.65 2.19
N ILE A 83 -7.00 7.60 1.38
CA ILE A 83 -5.92 7.43 0.38
C ILE A 83 -6.48 7.33 -1.04
N ASN A 84 -7.77 7.64 -1.24
CA ASN A 84 -8.48 7.49 -2.51
C ASN A 84 -8.37 6.08 -3.14
N PHE A 85 -8.23 5.05 -2.31
CA PHE A 85 -8.17 3.65 -2.74
C PHE A 85 -9.07 2.79 -1.86
N THR A 86 -9.93 1.99 -2.49
CA THR A 86 -11.01 1.26 -1.82
C THR A 86 -10.71 -0.23 -1.66
N MET A 87 -11.37 -0.88 -0.70
CA MET A 87 -11.16 -2.30 -0.39
C MET A 87 -11.43 -3.23 -1.59
N ASP A 88 -12.40 -2.92 -2.46
CA ASP A 88 -12.66 -3.66 -3.70
C ASP A 88 -11.52 -3.60 -4.72
N LEU A 89 -10.83 -2.47 -4.81
CA LEU A 89 -9.66 -2.32 -5.66
C LEU A 89 -8.48 -3.14 -5.13
N VAL A 90 -8.23 -3.07 -3.81
CA VAL A 90 -7.23 -3.91 -3.12
C VAL A 90 -7.53 -5.40 -3.35
N TYR A 91 -8.76 -5.83 -3.07
CA TYR A 91 -9.19 -7.21 -3.23
C TYR A 91 -8.97 -7.73 -4.65
N LYS A 92 -9.39 -6.95 -5.66
CA LYS A 92 -9.19 -7.28 -7.07
C LYS A 92 -7.71 -7.49 -7.41
N ASP A 93 -6.83 -6.63 -6.92
CA ASP A 93 -5.41 -6.69 -7.25
C ASP A 93 -4.69 -7.87 -6.62
N ILE A 94 -4.98 -8.20 -5.35
CA ILE A 94 -4.41 -9.39 -4.69
C ILE A 94 -4.86 -10.67 -5.40
N ARG A 95 -6.11 -10.71 -5.87
CA ARG A 95 -6.61 -11.85 -6.66
C ARG A 95 -5.91 -11.97 -8.01
N LEU A 96 -5.73 -10.86 -8.73
CA LEU A 96 -4.97 -10.87 -9.98
C LEU A 96 -3.51 -11.29 -9.76
N PHE A 97 -2.87 -10.84 -8.68
CA PHE A 97 -1.54 -11.31 -8.28
C PHE A 97 -1.52 -12.83 -8.03
N SER A 98 -2.50 -13.35 -7.30
CA SER A 98 -2.64 -14.78 -7.04
C SER A 98 -2.84 -15.60 -8.32
N GLU A 99 -3.58 -15.08 -9.30
CA GLU A 99 -3.74 -15.70 -10.61
C GLU A 99 -2.43 -15.75 -11.40
N VAL A 100 -1.63 -14.67 -11.36
CA VAL A 100 -0.29 -14.63 -11.98
C VAL A 100 0.60 -15.70 -11.34
N ALA A 101 0.65 -15.78 -10.01
CA ALA A 101 1.43 -16.79 -9.30
C ALA A 101 1.00 -18.22 -9.65
N LYS A 102 -0.31 -18.46 -9.74
CA LYS A 102 -0.87 -19.76 -10.13
C LYS A 102 -0.43 -20.19 -11.54
N ARG A 103 -0.38 -19.27 -12.51
CA ARG A 103 0.13 -19.57 -13.87
C ARG A 103 1.60 -19.97 -13.86
N GLY A 104 2.37 -19.48 -12.88
CA GLY A 104 3.76 -19.86 -12.64
C GLY A 104 3.93 -21.09 -11.75
N ASN A 105 2.86 -21.79 -11.37
CA ASN A 105 2.87 -22.90 -10.39
C ASN A 105 3.48 -22.53 -9.03
N LEU A 106 3.40 -21.26 -8.63
CA LEU A 106 3.85 -20.80 -7.33
C LEU A 106 2.74 -20.98 -6.29
N GLN A 107 3.09 -21.57 -5.15
CA GLN A 107 2.22 -21.63 -3.98
C GLN A 107 2.51 -20.43 -3.10
N LEU A 108 1.49 -19.60 -2.85
CA LEU A 108 1.61 -18.39 -2.05
C LEU A 108 1.14 -18.66 -0.62
N GLU A 109 1.92 -18.22 0.36
CA GLU A 109 1.57 -18.36 1.79
C GLU A 109 0.81 -17.15 2.30
N LEU A 110 1.29 -15.94 2.02
CA LEU A 110 0.71 -14.71 2.58
C LEU A 110 -0.53 -14.23 1.83
N ALA A 111 -0.56 -14.33 0.50
CA ALA A 111 -1.66 -13.81 -0.30
C ALA A 111 -3.05 -14.38 0.08
N PRO A 112 -3.21 -15.70 0.35
CA PRO A 112 -4.48 -16.23 0.85
C PRO A 112 -4.93 -15.58 2.16
N MET A 113 -4.02 -15.37 3.12
CA MET A 113 -4.33 -14.69 4.38
C MET A 113 -4.75 -13.24 4.16
N MET A 114 -4.07 -12.51 3.26
CA MET A 114 -4.44 -11.14 2.91
C MET A 114 -5.84 -11.08 2.28
N VAL A 115 -6.18 -12.04 1.41
CA VAL A 115 -7.52 -12.14 0.81
C VAL A 115 -8.58 -12.30 1.89
N GLU A 116 -8.39 -13.22 2.84
CA GLU A 116 -9.34 -13.44 3.95
C GLU A 116 -9.52 -12.19 4.82
N ILE A 117 -8.42 -11.51 5.14
CA ILE A 117 -8.42 -10.25 5.88
C ILE A 117 -9.24 -9.18 5.16
N ILE A 118 -9.00 -8.96 3.86
CA ILE A 118 -9.70 -7.95 3.08
C ILE A 118 -11.18 -8.31 2.89
N GLU A 119 -11.51 -9.59 2.68
CA GLU A 119 -12.91 -10.04 2.60
C GLU A 119 -13.67 -9.79 3.89
N ASP A 120 -13.07 -10.05 5.06
CA ASP A 120 -13.66 -9.72 6.36
C ASP A 120 -13.86 -8.19 6.50
N GLY A 121 -12.88 -7.39 6.07
CA GLY A 121 -13.02 -5.93 6.01
C GLY A 121 -14.20 -5.47 5.14
N GLN A 122 -14.32 -6.02 3.94
CA GLN A 122 -15.42 -5.71 3.03
C GLN A 122 -16.79 -6.11 3.59
N LYS A 123 -16.88 -7.25 4.27
CA LYS A 123 -18.12 -7.71 4.92
C LYS A 123 -18.56 -6.75 6.03
N ARG A 124 -17.62 -6.17 6.77
CA ARG A 124 -17.89 -5.27 7.90
C ARG A 124 -18.18 -3.84 7.46
N PHE A 125 -17.41 -3.31 6.52
CA PHE A 125 -17.42 -1.87 6.20
C PHE A 125 -17.89 -1.55 4.79
N GLY A 126 -18.10 -2.58 3.97
CA GLY A 126 -18.51 -2.44 2.58
C GLY A 126 -17.33 -2.38 1.60
N PRO A 127 -17.55 -2.76 0.33
CA PRO A 127 -16.49 -2.85 -0.67
C PRO A 127 -15.87 -1.51 -1.07
N ARG A 128 -16.63 -0.41 -0.93
CA ARG A 128 -16.22 0.95 -1.29
C ARG A 128 -15.57 1.72 -0.15
N GLU A 129 -15.39 1.09 1.01
CA GLU A 129 -14.64 1.67 2.13
C GLU A 129 -13.17 1.88 1.74
N HIS A 130 -12.54 2.92 2.28
CA HIS A 130 -11.12 3.18 2.06
C HIS A 130 -10.27 2.03 2.62
N SER A 131 -9.22 1.63 1.90
CA SER A 131 -8.39 0.49 2.33
C SER A 131 -7.72 0.68 3.70
N PRO A 132 -7.26 1.87 4.14
CA PRO A 132 -6.65 2.02 5.46
C PRO A 132 -7.63 1.79 6.62
N ASN A 133 -8.93 1.89 6.37
CA ASN A 133 -9.98 1.53 7.34
C ASN A 133 -9.99 0.02 7.68
N ILE A 134 -9.15 -0.82 7.05
CA ILE A 134 -8.96 -2.21 7.46
C ILE A 134 -8.43 -2.34 8.90
N ILE A 135 -7.72 -1.32 9.42
CA ILE A 135 -7.23 -1.28 10.80
C ILE A 135 -8.36 -1.33 11.83
N LYS A 136 -9.57 -0.85 11.48
CA LYS A 136 -10.74 -0.86 12.36
C LYS A 136 -11.05 -2.25 12.92
N ARG A 137 -10.76 -3.31 12.15
CA ARG A 137 -10.94 -4.70 12.58
C ARG A 137 -10.16 -5.01 13.86
N LEU A 138 -8.95 -4.45 13.97
CA LEU A 138 -8.06 -4.64 15.11
C LEU A 138 -8.34 -3.62 16.22
N GLU A 139 -8.66 -2.37 15.87
CA GLU A 139 -9.10 -1.34 16.83
C GLU A 139 -10.33 -1.79 17.62
N GLU A 140 -11.37 -2.25 16.92
CA GLU A 140 -12.61 -2.77 17.52
C GLU A 140 -12.34 -3.97 18.42
N ALA A 141 -11.45 -4.87 18.00
CA ALA A 141 -11.11 -6.08 18.76
C ALA A 141 -10.29 -5.78 20.02
N ALA A 142 -9.39 -4.80 19.96
CA ALA A 142 -8.52 -4.41 21.07
C ALA A 142 -9.13 -3.30 21.96
N GLY A 143 -10.20 -2.65 21.52
CA GLY A 143 -10.81 -1.52 22.24
C GLY A 143 -9.90 -0.30 22.30
N VAL A 144 -9.16 0.00 21.23
CA VAL A 144 -8.21 1.11 21.15
C VAL A 144 -8.41 1.93 19.88
N ASP A 145 -8.12 3.23 19.96
CA ASP A 145 -8.03 4.11 18.80
C ASP A 145 -6.56 4.34 18.42
N ILE A 146 -6.23 4.11 17.15
CA ILE A 146 -4.90 4.36 16.59
C ILE A 146 -4.88 5.77 16.01
N LEU A 147 -4.84 6.74 16.90
CA LEU A 147 -4.79 8.16 16.58
C LEU A 147 -3.61 8.84 17.28
N ALA A 148 -3.01 9.80 16.60
CA ALA A 148 -1.89 10.57 17.13
C ALA A 148 -1.85 11.98 16.50
N PRO A 149 -1.43 13.02 17.23
CA PRO A 149 -1.47 14.39 16.75
C PRO A 149 -0.36 14.68 15.72
N GLY A 150 -0.61 15.65 14.84
CA GLY A 150 0.41 16.20 13.93
C GLY A 150 0.49 15.53 12.56
N PHE A 151 -0.33 14.51 12.29
CA PHE A 151 -0.41 13.87 10.97
C PHE A 151 -1.45 14.55 10.06
N PRO A 152 -1.20 14.64 8.73
CA PRO A 152 -2.11 15.28 7.79
C PRO A 152 -3.37 14.43 7.53
N PRO A 153 -4.52 15.06 7.21
CA PRO A 153 -5.75 14.35 6.86
C PRO A 153 -5.73 13.79 5.44
N GLU A 154 -4.89 14.32 4.57
CA GLU A 154 -4.77 13.88 3.18
C GLU A 154 -3.29 13.91 2.80
N MET A 155 -2.90 13.03 1.89
CA MET A 155 -1.55 13.05 1.33
C MET A 155 -1.46 14.15 0.27
N VAL A 156 -0.51 15.07 0.44
CA VAL A 156 -0.24 16.13 -0.53
C VAL A 156 1.04 15.78 -1.29
N ASP A 157 0.98 15.93 -2.61
CA ASP A 157 2.16 15.83 -3.47
C ASP A 157 2.75 17.22 -3.68
N ASP A 158 3.78 17.54 -2.91
CA ASP A 158 4.49 18.83 -2.97
C ASP A 158 5.63 18.84 -4.01
N GLU A 159 5.83 17.75 -4.75
CA GLU A 159 6.86 17.71 -5.78
C GLU A 159 6.44 18.51 -7.02
N PRO A 160 7.36 19.32 -7.59
CA PRO A 160 7.04 20.16 -8.74
C PRO A 160 6.58 19.35 -9.95
N GLU A 161 5.66 19.92 -10.72
CA GLU A 161 5.31 19.38 -12.04
C GLU A 161 6.49 19.52 -13.00
N VAL A 162 7.02 18.39 -13.42
CA VAL A 162 8.11 18.29 -14.39
C VAL A 162 7.74 17.25 -15.44
N PRO A 163 8.20 17.42 -16.70
CA PRO A 163 8.08 16.36 -17.69
C PRO A 163 8.68 15.06 -17.17
N GLY A 164 7.96 13.97 -17.38
CA GLY A 164 8.39 12.64 -16.94
C GLY A 164 9.61 12.14 -17.70
N ASP A 165 10.55 11.60 -16.95
CA ASP A 165 11.77 11.00 -17.49
C ASP A 165 11.71 9.48 -17.44
N GLU A 166 12.46 8.84 -18.34
CA GLU A 166 12.55 7.39 -18.41
C GLU A 166 13.44 6.83 -17.30
N VAL A 167 12.95 5.80 -16.61
CA VAL A 167 13.69 5.10 -15.58
C VAL A 167 14.58 4.06 -16.25
N ASN A 168 15.90 4.29 -16.19
CA ASN A 168 16.89 3.34 -16.67
C ASN A 168 16.95 2.10 -15.78
N VAL A 169 16.70 0.92 -16.35
CA VAL A 169 16.79 -0.36 -15.63
C VAL A 169 18.24 -0.80 -15.57
N LYS A 170 18.80 -0.92 -14.36
CA LYS A 170 20.18 -1.36 -14.16
C LYS A 170 20.43 -2.73 -14.81
N GLY A 171 21.42 -2.79 -15.69
CA GLY A 171 21.83 -4.03 -16.36
C GLY A 171 20.97 -4.41 -17.57
N ARG A 172 20.08 -3.52 -18.04
CA ARG A 172 19.31 -3.70 -19.26
C ARG A 172 19.84 -2.77 -20.35
N ASP A 173 20.21 -3.34 -21.50
CA ASP A 173 20.53 -2.56 -22.70
C ASP A 173 19.22 -2.16 -23.38
N ASP A 174 18.59 -1.09 -22.87
CA ASP A 174 17.40 -0.49 -23.49
C ASP A 174 17.74 0.36 -24.74
N ALA A 175 19.02 0.36 -25.15
CA ALA A 175 19.49 0.92 -26.42
C ALA A 175 19.16 -0.02 -27.60
N ARG A 176 17.87 -0.18 -27.93
CA ARG A 176 17.40 -0.61 -29.25
C ARG A 176 16.08 0.06 -29.61
#